data_AF-A0A151JGK3-F1
#
_entry.id   AF-A0A151JGK3-F1
#
_cell.length_a   1.000
_cell.length_b   1.000
_cell.length_c   1.000
_cell.angle_alpha   90.00
_cell.angle_beta   90.00
_cell.angle_gamma   90.00
#
_symmetry.space_group_name_H-M   'P 1'
#
loop_
_entity.id
_entity.type
_entity.pdbx_description
1 polymer ?
#
loop_
_entity_poly.entity_id
_entity_poly.type
_entity_poly.pdbx_seq_one_letter_code
_entity_poly.pdbx_strand_id
1 'polypeptide(L)'
;MLKKSVVSNVLILSGLFTSSTLVIAKPVTHVEERIIGGEVAQAGAWPTMAVLYRADAESVYKGRFCGGNYIDNGYVITAAHCVHHSQASSLKVAIGLTDLSQAGTQGVIADVERIYVHEAYNTVTSGFDIAILQLKTKPSISGATLANQSYFDSLGPGEELTVIGWGNLNATGNPDYPDALHQVNVPLVDSDVCRALGNGYQNVGDDAFCAGYAQGGKDSCQGDSGGPIWAVGNSSKIQVGVVSWGNGCAQANAYGVYANVGNLLSWVKSRTAGVDFTQYHDLGYVEFSDIAHDFVVSNNSTQTMTFNLKSNSGVTILEDQCSAVPLNNGERCVIKGTIGVNSAKSTSAQLTMQSDSNLVPEIKMEVAYTGIALAANDVASLFSMANSGVFNSEKPWSVNNGKLQSAAITHGEESTLVVKGLEKGYLSFNYSVDSEEKYDGLKVYVNGKQKAFFSGNNVIGTQTLTLDQASKRSQFCQHEG
;
A
#
# COMPACT_ATOMS: atom_id res chain seq x y z
N MET A 1 24.35 -10.96 9.96
CA MET A 1 24.50 -9.74 10.77
C MET A 1 25.83 -9.05 10.44
N LEU A 2 25.85 -8.22 9.40
CA LEU A 2 26.91 -7.24 9.17
C LEU A 2 26.27 -5.86 9.37
N LYS A 3 26.90 -4.99 10.17
CA LYS A 3 26.42 -3.61 10.34
C LYS A 3 26.91 -2.79 9.15
N LYS A 4 26.04 -2.53 8.19
CA LYS A 4 26.32 -1.62 7.07
C LYS A 4 26.11 -0.18 7.52
N SER A 5 26.79 0.76 6.87
CA SER A 5 26.64 2.21 7.10
C SER A 5 27.11 2.97 5.87
N VAL A 6 26.31 3.93 5.41
CA VAL A 6 26.57 4.66 4.15
C VAL A 6 27.27 5.98 4.43
N VAL A 7 28.20 6.35 3.54
CA VAL A 7 29.01 7.58 3.67
C VAL A 7 28.74 8.51 2.48
N SER A 8 28.56 9.80 2.73
CA SER A 8 28.23 10.81 1.71
C SER A 8 29.01 12.12 1.92
N ASN A 9 29.53 12.69 0.83
CA ASN A 9 30.16 14.01 0.76
C ASN A 9 29.25 14.96 -0.04
N VAL A 10 28.57 15.91 0.60
CA VAL A 10 27.96 17.03 -0.14
C VAL A 10 29.08 17.91 -0.69
N LEU A 11 29.19 18.03 -2.01
CA LEU A 11 30.19 18.85 -2.68
C LEU A 11 29.68 19.24 -4.08
N ILE A 12 29.59 20.54 -4.34
CA ILE A 12 29.07 21.09 -5.59
C ILE A 12 30.24 21.63 -6.44
N LEU A 13 30.56 20.94 -7.54
CA LEU A 13 31.28 21.51 -8.67
C LEU A 13 31.05 20.67 -9.95
N SER A 14 31.39 21.22 -11.11
CA SER A 14 30.96 20.72 -12.43
C SER A 14 32.09 20.14 -13.30
N GLY A 15 31.76 19.10 -14.08
CA GLY A 15 32.63 18.51 -15.11
C GLY A 15 31.99 17.27 -15.77
N LEU A 16 32.16 17.11 -17.08
CA LEU A 16 31.67 15.95 -17.85
C LEU A 16 32.82 15.00 -18.19
N PHE A 17 32.59 13.68 -18.17
CA PHE A 17 33.20 12.70 -19.09
C PHE A 17 32.31 11.44 -19.19
N THR A 18 32.63 10.50 -20.10
CA THR A 18 31.64 9.60 -20.73
C THR A 18 32.01 8.11 -20.77
N SER A 19 31.05 7.24 -20.40
CA SER A 19 30.90 5.84 -20.85
C SER A 19 32.01 4.84 -20.42
N SER A 20 31.85 3.50 -20.40
CA SER A 20 30.85 2.60 -21.00
C SER A 20 30.48 1.41 -20.08
N THR A 21 29.53 0.58 -20.53
CA THR A 21 28.86 -0.51 -19.78
C THR A 21 29.50 -1.89 -19.93
N LEU A 22 29.21 -2.78 -18.96
CA LEU A 22 28.72 -4.13 -19.25
C LEU A 22 27.84 -4.64 -18.09
N VAL A 23 26.80 -5.43 -18.41
CA VAL A 23 25.88 -6.04 -17.43
C VAL A 23 25.82 -7.54 -17.69
N ILE A 24 25.91 -8.34 -16.63
CA ILE A 24 25.67 -9.79 -16.67
C ILE A 24 24.71 -10.13 -15.53
N ALA A 25 23.48 -10.50 -15.86
CA ALA A 25 22.47 -10.89 -14.88
C ALA A 25 22.37 -12.41 -14.74
N LYS A 26 22.09 -12.88 -13.52
CA LYS A 26 21.49 -14.19 -13.24
C LYS A 26 20.36 -13.99 -12.21
N PRO A 27 19.20 -14.65 -12.36
CA PRO A 27 18.06 -14.46 -11.45
C PRO A 27 18.15 -15.35 -10.21
N VAL A 28 17.58 -14.87 -9.10
CA VAL A 28 17.24 -15.66 -7.90
C VAL A 28 15.85 -15.23 -7.40
N THR A 29 15.15 -16.18 -6.79
CA THR A 29 13.73 -16.21 -6.38
C THR A 29 13.21 -15.07 -5.50
N HIS A 30 11.91 -14.78 -5.64
CA HIS A 30 11.05 -14.11 -4.66
C HIS A 30 9.71 -14.87 -4.55
N VAL A 31 8.96 -14.69 -3.45
CA VAL A 31 7.71 -15.42 -3.11
C VAL A 31 6.58 -15.20 -4.15
N GLU A 32 5.61 -16.12 -4.18
CA GLU A 32 4.93 -16.53 -5.40
C GLU A 32 3.46 -17.11 -5.27
N GLU A 33 2.58 -16.88 -6.27
CA GLU A 33 1.14 -17.27 -6.49
C GLU A 33 0.83 -17.22 -8.06
N ARG A 34 0.10 -17.97 -8.94
CA ARG A 34 0.15 -17.70 -10.48
C ARG A 34 -0.97 -18.03 -11.49
N ILE A 35 -1.38 -17.04 -12.31
CA ILE A 35 -2.16 -17.27 -13.57
C ILE A 35 -1.21 -17.85 -14.65
N ILE A 36 -0.75 -19.08 -14.42
CA ILE A 36 -0.30 -20.00 -15.47
C ILE A 36 -1.54 -20.72 -16.00
N GLY A 37 -1.53 -21.08 -17.28
CA GLY A 37 -2.57 -21.95 -17.86
C GLY A 37 -3.95 -21.30 -17.95
N GLY A 38 -4.03 -19.98 -17.76
CA GLY A 38 -5.18 -19.16 -18.11
C GLY A 38 -5.24 -18.82 -19.60
N GLU A 39 -6.29 -18.11 -19.98
CA GLU A 39 -6.55 -17.62 -21.32
C GLU A 39 -6.81 -16.10 -21.31
N VAL A 40 -6.72 -15.45 -22.47
CA VAL A 40 -7.11 -14.03 -22.61
C VAL A 40 -8.62 -13.92 -22.39
N ALA A 41 -9.04 -13.11 -21.42
CA ALA A 41 -10.44 -12.90 -21.11
C ALA A 41 -11.15 -12.16 -22.25
N GLN A 42 -12.37 -12.58 -22.58
CA GLN A 42 -13.16 -11.93 -23.62
C GLN A 42 -13.45 -10.47 -23.25
N ALA A 43 -13.27 -9.56 -24.22
CA ALA A 43 -13.51 -8.13 -24.02
C ALA A 43 -14.94 -7.87 -23.51
N GLY A 44 -15.05 -7.11 -22.42
CA GLY A 44 -16.33 -6.80 -21.75
C GLY A 44 -16.88 -7.90 -20.84
N ALA A 45 -16.23 -9.07 -20.71
CA ALA A 45 -16.71 -10.14 -19.84
C ALA A 45 -16.61 -9.83 -18.32
N TRP A 46 -15.77 -8.85 -17.95
CA TRP A 46 -15.46 -8.49 -16.55
C TRP A 46 -15.46 -6.95 -16.38
N PRO A 47 -16.60 -6.27 -16.60
CA PRO A 47 -16.66 -4.81 -16.70
C PRO A 47 -16.39 -4.07 -15.38
N THR A 48 -16.42 -4.79 -14.25
CA THR A 48 -16.13 -4.29 -12.90
C THR A 48 -14.67 -4.45 -12.49
N MET A 49 -13.86 -5.21 -13.26
CA MET A 49 -12.46 -5.46 -12.94
C MET A 49 -11.69 -4.16 -12.83
N ALA A 50 -10.92 -4.00 -11.75
CA ALA A 50 -10.17 -2.80 -11.46
C ALA A 50 -8.67 -3.09 -11.31
N VAL A 51 -7.85 -2.11 -11.66
CA VAL A 51 -6.41 -2.11 -11.41
C VAL A 51 -6.03 -0.89 -10.57
N LEU A 52 -5.35 -1.14 -9.46
CA LEU A 52 -4.77 -0.13 -8.58
C LEU A 52 -3.38 0.22 -9.12
N TYR A 53 -3.13 1.52 -9.29
CA TYR A 53 -1.85 2.02 -9.78
C TYR A 53 -1.41 3.29 -9.07
N ARG A 54 -0.09 3.50 -9.01
CA ARG A 54 0.51 4.70 -8.41
C ARG A 54 0.10 5.97 -9.17
N ALA A 55 -0.38 6.96 -8.43
CA ALA A 55 -0.80 8.26 -8.97
C ALA A 55 0.36 9.07 -9.61
N ASP A 56 1.62 8.75 -9.29
CA ASP A 56 2.81 9.42 -9.81
C ASP A 56 3.52 8.71 -10.98
N ALA A 57 2.93 7.60 -11.48
CA ALA A 57 3.46 6.79 -12.57
C ALA A 57 3.12 7.36 -13.96
N GLU A 58 3.91 6.97 -14.96
CA GLU A 58 3.77 7.45 -16.34
C GLU A 58 2.54 6.87 -17.09
N SER A 59 2.07 5.69 -16.69
CA SER A 59 0.89 5.03 -17.26
C SER A 59 0.31 4.02 -16.28
N VAL A 60 -0.94 3.57 -16.52
CA VAL A 60 -1.57 2.49 -15.73
C VAL A 60 -0.71 1.23 -15.78
N TYR A 61 -0.28 0.80 -16.98
CA TYR A 61 0.60 -0.36 -17.13
C TYR A 61 1.88 -0.26 -16.28
N LYS A 62 2.61 0.86 -16.32
CA LYS A 62 3.86 1.02 -15.53
C LYS A 62 3.63 1.25 -14.03
N GLY A 63 2.45 1.75 -13.66
CA GLY A 63 2.13 2.13 -12.28
C GLY A 63 1.40 1.07 -11.47
N ARG A 64 0.86 0.03 -12.12
CA ARG A 64 0.06 -1.02 -11.48
C ARG A 64 0.84 -1.79 -10.43
N PHE A 65 0.14 -2.24 -9.39
CA PHE A 65 0.72 -3.10 -8.35
C PHE A 65 -0.27 -4.15 -7.81
N CYS A 66 -1.58 -3.85 -7.84
CA CYS A 66 -2.64 -4.75 -7.40
C CYS A 66 -3.89 -4.67 -8.30
N GLY A 67 -4.71 -5.70 -8.24
CA GLY A 67 -6.08 -5.72 -8.74
C GLY A 67 -7.11 -5.21 -7.73
N GLY A 68 -8.36 -5.16 -8.18
CA GLY A 68 -9.54 -4.84 -7.38
C GLY A 68 -10.82 -5.12 -8.17
N ASN A 69 -11.99 -4.87 -7.58
CA ASN A 69 -13.27 -5.02 -8.26
C ASN A 69 -14.25 -3.92 -7.83
N TYR A 70 -14.98 -3.32 -8.76
CA TYR A 70 -15.97 -2.29 -8.46
C TYR A 70 -17.29 -2.88 -8.00
N ILE A 71 -17.79 -2.46 -6.83
CA ILE A 71 -18.91 -3.14 -6.14
C ILE A 71 -20.24 -2.38 -6.18
N ASP A 72 -20.30 -1.09 -5.83
CA ASP A 72 -21.36 -0.11 -6.15
C ASP A 72 -20.94 1.27 -5.57
N ASN A 73 -21.68 2.33 -5.86
CA ASN A 73 -21.66 3.64 -5.16
C ASN A 73 -20.30 4.35 -5.07
N GLY A 74 -19.39 4.06 -6.00
CA GLY A 74 -18.04 4.59 -5.96
C GLY A 74 -17.10 3.81 -5.05
N TYR A 75 -17.44 2.58 -4.65
CA TYR A 75 -16.58 1.70 -3.86
C TYR A 75 -15.93 0.60 -4.70
N VAL A 76 -14.67 0.30 -4.40
CA VAL A 76 -13.88 -0.79 -4.99
C VAL A 76 -13.38 -1.68 -3.86
N ILE A 77 -13.56 -2.99 -3.97
CA ILE A 77 -12.95 -3.99 -3.08
C ILE A 77 -11.56 -4.37 -3.59
N THR A 78 -10.62 -4.55 -2.67
CA THR A 78 -9.23 -5.00 -2.92
C THR A 78 -8.68 -5.68 -1.66
N ALA A 79 -7.41 -6.10 -1.66
CA ALA A 79 -6.76 -6.69 -0.49
C ALA A 79 -6.22 -5.60 0.45
N ALA A 80 -6.08 -5.91 1.74
CA ALA A 80 -5.50 -4.98 2.71
C ALA A 80 -4.01 -4.74 2.45
N HIS A 81 -3.23 -5.79 2.17
CA HIS A 81 -1.78 -5.69 1.94
C HIS A 81 -1.42 -4.74 0.79
N CYS A 82 -2.31 -4.57 -0.20
CA CYS A 82 -2.15 -3.65 -1.32
C CYS A 82 -2.14 -2.16 -0.89
N VAL A 83 -2.84 -1.82 0.20
CA VAL A 83 -3.15 -0.41 0.56
C VAL A 83 -2.94 -0.09 2.04
N HIS A 84 -2.48 -1.04 2.85
CA HIS A 84 -2.13 -0.85 4.25
C HIS A 84 -1.08 0.27 4.39
N HIS A 85 -1.33 1.21 5.31
CA HIS A 85 -0.54 2.43 5.51
C HIS A 85 -0.30 3.29 4.25
N SER A 86 -1.06 3.08 3.16
CA SER A 86 -1.02 3.95 1.98
C SER A 86 -1.91 5.18 2.17
N GLN A 87 -1.56 6.27 1.48
CA GLN A 87 -2.37 7.49 1.46
C GLN A 87 -3.25 7.48 0.20
N ALA A 88 -4.54 7.84 0.31
CA ALA A 88 -5.46 7.85 -0.82
C ALA A 88 -4.91 8.63 -2.04
N SER A 89 -4.23 9.75 -1.79
CA SER A 89 -3.62 10.61 -2.80
C SER A 89 -2.40 10.03 -3.53
N SER A 90 -1.82 8.92 -3.07
CA SER A 90 -0.76 8.20 -3.81
C SER A 90 -1.32 7.18 -4.81
N LEU A 91 -2.64 6.92 -4.79
CA LEU A 91 -3.29 5.87 -5.56
C LEU A 91 -4.30 6.42 -6.57
N LYS A 92 -4.45 5.71 -7.69
CA LYS A 92 -5.54 5.83 -8.65
C LYS A 92 -6.06 4.43 -8.98
N VAL A 93 -7.30 4.37 -9.46
CA VAL A 93 -7.93 3.13 -9.92
C VAL A 93 -8.38 3.31 -11.37
N ALA A 94 -8.13 2.31 -12.22
CA ALA A 94 -8.75 2.20 -13.54
C ALA A 94 -9.67 0.97 -13.57
N ILE A 95 -10.90 1.12 -14.08
CA ILE A 95 -11.98 0.13 -13.95
C ILE A 95 -12.57 -0.18 -15.32
N GLY A 96 -12.85 -1.45 -15.60
CA GLY A 96 -13.44 -1.90 -16.86
C GLY A 96 -12.46 -1.87 -18.04
N LEU A 97 -11.16 -1.98 -17.76
CA LEU A 97 -10.13 -2.21 -18.79
C LEU A 97 -10.15 -3.68 -19.22
N THR A 98 -9.90 -3.93 -20.50
CA THR A 98 -9.53 -5.26 -21.01
C THR A 98 -8.08 -5.28 -21.51
N ASP A 99 -7.50 -4.11 -21.73
CA ASP A 99 -6.12 -3.88 -22.16
C ASP A 99 -5.54 -2.66 -21.41
N LEU A 100 -4.43 -2.85 -20.70
CA LEU A 100 -3.77 -1.82 -19.88
C LEU A 100 -3.11 -0.71 -20.72
N SER A 101 -2.74 -1.00 -21.97
CA SER A 101 -2.20 -0.01 -22.91
C SER A 101 -3.29 0.96 -23.41
N GLN A 102 -4.56 0.56 -23.32
CA GLN A 102 -5.74 1.31 -23.77
C GLN A 102 -6.43 2.09 -22.65
N ALA A 103 -5.78 2.25 -21.49
CA ALA A 103 -6.32 3.03 -20.39
C ALA A 103 -6.58 4.51 -20.79
N GLY A 104 -7.83 4.95 -20.70
CA GLY A 104 -8.27 6.28 -21.14
C GLY A 104 -9.01 6.31 -22.48
N THR A 105 -8.95 5.23 -23.27
CA THR A 105 -9.93 4.93 -24.33
C THR A 105 -10.89 3.81 -23.92
N GLN A 106 -10.40 2.87 -23.09
CA GLN A 106 -11.20 1.91 -22.34
C GLN A 106 -11.40 2.35 -20.88
N GLY A 107 -12.48 1.86 -20.29
CA GLY A 107 -12.75 1.94 -18.85
C GLY A 107 -13.02 3.36 -18.31
N VAL A 108 -12.92 3.47 -16.98
CA VAL A 108 -12.98 4.74 -16.25
C VAL A 108 -11.78 4.82 -15.30
N ILE A 109 -11.05 5.93 -15.33
CA ILE A 109 -10.01 6.26 -14.35
C ILE A 109 -10.65 7.13 -13.27
N ALA A 110 -10.39 6.80 -12.01
CA ALA A 110 -10.88 7.53 -10.85
C ALA A 110 -9.78 7.73 -9.79
N ASP A 111 -9.84 8.88 -9.11
CA ASP A 111 -9.03 9.17 -7.93
C ASP A 111 -9.62 8.48 -6.70
N VAL A 112 -8.76 7.98 -5.82
CA VAL A 112 -9.17 7.48 -4.50
C VAL A 112 -9.33 8.67 -3.55
N GLU A 113 -10.48 8.76 -2.89
CA GLU A 113 -10.74 9.74 -1.84
C GLU A 113 -10.37 9.19 -0.46
N ARG A 114 -10.75 7.93 -0.18
CA ARG A 114 -10.50 7.27 1.12
C ARG A 114 -10.15 5.79 0.95
N ILE A 115 -9.43 5.27 1.93
CA ILE A 115 -9.03 3.86 2.07
C ILE A 115 -9.56 3.38 3.42
N TYR A 116 -10.20 2.20 3.43
CA TYR A 116 -10.60 1.49 4.63
C TYR A 116 -10.01 0.08 4.58
N VAL A 117 -9.10 -0.25 5.49
CA VAL A 117 -8.52 -1.58 5.72
C VAL A 117 -9.24 -2.26 6.88
N HIS A 118 -9.39 -3.59 6.87
CA HIS A 118 -10.01 -4.29 7.99
C HIS A 118 -9.22 -4.10 9.29
N GLU A 119 -9.89 -3.73 10.39
CA GLU A 119 -9.25 -3.34 11.65
C GLU A 119 -8.49 -4.48 12.37
N ALA A 120 -8.71 -5.73 11.95
CA ALA A 120 -7.98 -6.92 12.41
C ALA A 120 -6.84 -7.37 11.46
N TYR A 121 -6.64 -6.70 10.32
CA TYR A 121 -5.49 -6.97 9.45
C TYR A 121 -4.18 -6.53 10.10
N ASN A 122 -3.10 -7.28 9.85
CA ASN A 122 -1.75 -6.95 10.32
C ASN A 122 -0.68 -7.46 9.34
N THR A 123 -0.76 -8.74 8.96
CA THR A 123 0.07 -9.36 7.92
C THR A 123 -0.79 -10.20 6.99
N VAL A 124 -0.32 -10.45 5.76
CA VAL A 124 -1.08 -11.23 4.76
C VAL A 124 -1.45 -12.64 5.26
N THR A 125 -0.61 -13.23 6.11
CA THR A 125 -0.80 -14.54 6.76
C THR A 125 -1.54 -14.49 8.11
N SER A 126 -2.01 -13.32 8.58
CA SER A 126 -2.84 -13.18 9.78
C SER A 126 -4.35 -13.13 9.49
N GLY A 127 -4.75 -13.29 8.23
CA GLY A 127 -6.13 -13.18 7.80
C GLY A 127 -6.63 -11.74 7.67
N PHE A 128 -7.93 -11.59 7.42
CA PHE A 128 -8.63 -10.32 7.23
C PHE A 128 -8.05 -9.40 6.14
N ASP A 129 -7.44 -9.99 5.10
CA ASP A 129 -6.77 -9.26 4.03
C ASP A 129 -7.74 -8.64 3.02
N ILE A 130 -8.53 -7.68 3.48
CA ILE A 130 -9.59 -7.01 2.74
C ILE A 130 -9.56 -5.49 2.97
N ALA A 131 -9.78 -4.74 1.89
CA ALA A 131 -9.91 -3.29 1.93
C ALA A 131 -11.00 -2.77 0.98
N ILE A 132 -11.56 -1.62 1.32
CA ILE A 132 -12.51 -0.85 0.50
C ILE A 132 -11.88 0.50 0.17
N LEU A 133 -11.83 0.82 -1.12
CA LEU A 133 -11.47 2.15 -1.62
C LEU A 133 -12.74 2.91 -1.94
N GLN A 134 -12.85 4.15 -1.46
CA GLN A 134 -13.90 5.08 -1.84
C GLN A 134 -13.34 6.03 -2.91
N LEU A 135 -13.98 6.09 -4.07
CA LEU A 135 -13.58 6.90 -5.21
C LEU A 135 -14.17 8.31 -5.11
N LYS A 136 -13.40 9.30 -5.54
CA LYS A 136 -13.80 10.73 -5.56
C LYS A 136 -14.96 11.01 -6.52
N THR A 137 -15.25 10.11 -7.46
CA THR A 137 -16.35 10.22 -8.42
C THR A 137 -16.91 8.83 -8.70
N LYS A 138 -18.23 8.64 -8.54
CA LYS A 138 -18.90 7.37 -8.87
C LYS A 138 -18.84 7.12 -10.40
N PRO A 139 -18.24 6.01 -10.86
CA PRO A 139 -18.30 5.63 -12.28
C PRO A 139 -19.71 5.22 -12.68
N SER A 140 -20.12 5.55 -13.91
CA SER A 140 -21.43 5.19 -14.49
C SER A 140 -21.48 3.74 -14.98
N ILE A 141 -21.10 2.79 -14.13
CA ILE A 141 -21.06 1.34 -14.41
C ILE A 141 -21.87 0.57 -13.38
N SER A 142 -22.42 -0.57 -13.78
CA SER A 142 -23.08 -1.52 -12.87
C SER A 142 -22.04 -2.16 -11.94
N GLY A 143 -22.43 -2.36 -10.68
CA GLY A 143 -21.60 -2.97 -9.65
C GLY A 143 -21.52 -4.50 -9.69
N ALA A 144 -20.47 -5.06 -9.10
CA ALA A 144 -20.31 -6.51 -8.94
C ALA A 144 -21.23 -7.07 -7.84
N THR A 145 -21.78 -8.27 -8.06
CA THR A 145 -22.49 -9.01 -7.01
C THR A 145 -21.49 -9.73 -6.11
N LEU A 146 -21.51 -9.43 -4.81
CA LEU A 146 -20.71 -10.10 -3.79
C LEU A 146 -21.45 -11.30 -3.20
N ALA A 147 -20.71 -12.35 -2.86
CA ALA A 147 -21.22 -13.48 -2.08
C ALA A 147 -21.65 -13.03 -0.67
N ASN A 148 -22.62 -13.75 -0.10
CA ASN A 148 -22.84 -13.80 1.34
C ASN A 148 -22.39 -15.17 1.87
N GLN A 149 -22.20 -15.31 3.19
CA GLN A 149 -21.75 -16.56 3.80
C GLN A 149 -22.57 -17.77 3.32
N SER A 150 -23.90 -17.72 3.33
CA SER A 150 -24.75 -18.84 2.90
C SER A 150 -24.69 -19.18 1.41
N TYR A 151 -24.18 -18.28 0.56
CA TYR A 151 -23.83 -18.61 -0.82
C TYR A 151 -22.45 -19.29 -0.88
N PHE A 152 -21.47 -18.80 -0.12
CA PHE A 152 -20.16 -19.43 -0.01
C PHE A 152 -20.25 -20.85 0.58
N ASP A 153 -21.04 -21.04 1.64
CA ASP A 153 -21.36 -22.34 2.28
C ASP A 153 -22.04 -23.34 1.32
N SER A 154 -22.57 -22.88 0.18
CA SER A 154 -23.21 -23.74 -0.82
C SER A 154 -22.25 -24.27 -1.89
N LEU A 155 -21.00 -23.78 -1.89
CA LEU A 155 -19.95 -24.20 -2.83
C LEU A 155 -19.22 -25.45 -2.33
N GLY A 156 -18.94 -26.39 -3.23
CA GLY A 156 -18.26 -27.64 -2.88
C GLY A 156 -16.74 -27.60 -3.09
N PRO A 157 -15.93 -28.30 -2.28
CA PRO A 157 -14.55 -28.60 -2.64
C PRO A 157 -14.49 -29.31 -4.01
N GLY A 158 -13.64 -28.80 -4.90
CA GLY A 158 -13.60 -29.20 -6.32
C GLY A 158 -14.46 -28.36 -7.26
N GLU A 159 -15.27 -27.41 -6.77
CA GLU A 159 -16.03 -26.48 -7.62
C GLU A 159 -15.09 -25.44 -8.26
N GLU A 160 -15.17 -25.29 -9.58
CA GLU A 160 -14.26 -24.47 -10.37
C GLU A 160 -14.62 -22.98 -10.28
N LEU A 161 -13.72 -22.19 -9.69
CA LEU A 161 -13.83 -20.74 -9.51
C LEU A 161 -12.91 -20.01 -10.50
N THR A 162 -13.35 -18.89 -11.06
CA THR A 162 -12.55 -18.11 -12.02
C THR A 162 -11.83 -16.96 -11.33
N VAL A 163 -10.50 -16.89 -11.44
CA VAL A 163 -9.69 -15.71 -11.10
C VAL A 163 -9.37 -14.91 -12.36
N ILE A 164 -9.25 -13.60 -12.24
CA ILE A 164 -8.95 -12.69 -13.37
C ILE A 164 -7.90 -11.65 -13.01
N GLY A 165 -7.06 -11.25 -13.99
CA GLY A 165 -6.11 -10.15 -13.79
C GLY A 165 -5.01 -10.01 -14.85
N TRP A 166 -3.92 -9.36 -14.44
CA TRP A 166 -2.78 -8.92 -15.27
C TRP A 166 -1.42 -9.28 -14.62
N GLY A 167 -1.42 -10.34 -13.82
CA GLY A 167 -0.26 -10.86 -13.12
C GLY A 167 0.80 -11.47 -14.02
N ASN A 168 1.94 -11.81 -13.42
CA ASN A 168 3.06 -12.42 -14.12
C ASN A 168 2.73 -13.85 -14.62
N LEU A 169 2.72 -14.05 -15.93
CA LEU A 169 2.41 -15.35 -16.56
C LEU A 169 3.55 -16.37 -16.42
N ASN A 170 4.78 -15.92 -16.19
CA ASN A 170 5.97 -16.76 -16.36
C ASN A 170 6.39 -17.50 -15.09
N ALA A 171 6.31 -18.83 -15.15
CA ALA A 171 6.65 -19.81 -14.13
C ALA A 171 8.04 -19.68 -13.46
N THR A 172 8.96 -18.90 -14.02
CA THR A 172 10.37 -18.83 -13.60
C THR A 172 10.76 -17.52 -12.89
N GLY A 173 9.78 -16.66 -12.57
CA GLY A 173 10.03 -15.37 -11.90
C GLY A 173 10.64 -14.29 -12.80
N ASN A 174 10.93 -14.60 -14.06
CA ASN A 174 11.18 -13.57 -15.08
C ASN A 174 9.89 -12.74 -15.30
N PRO A 175 9.96 -11.42 -15.46
CA PRO A 175 8.78 -10.60 -15.75
C PRO A 175 8.18 -10.89 -17.14
N ASP A 176 6.99 -11.49 -17.17
CA ASP A 176 6.17 -11.63 -18.37
C ASP A 176 4.73 -11.21 -18.01
N TYR A 177 4.46 -9.92 -18.21
CA TYR A 177 3.23 -9.28 -17.76
C TYR A 177 2.37 -8.88 -18.96
N PRO A 178 1.10 -9.32 -19.05
CA PRO A 178 0.27 -9.03 -20.20
C PRO A 178 -0.38 -7.65 -20.07
N ASP A 179 -0.46 -6.92 -21.18
CA ASP A 179 -1.39 -5.79 -21.30
C ASP A 179 -2.85 -6.25 -21.28
N ALA A 180 -3.15 -7.40 -21.88
CA ALA A 180 -4.49 -7.96 -21.97
C ALA A 180 -4.92 -8.68 -20.67
N LEU A 181 -6.18 -8.48 -20.26
CA LEU A 181 -6.77 -9.16 -19.11
C LEU A 181 -6.81 -10.68 -19.36
N HIS A 182 -6.34 -11.46 -18.39
CA HIS A 182 -6.38 -12.93 -18.41
C HIS A 182 -7.40 -13.46 -17.40
N GLN A 183 -7.85 -14.69 -17.63
CA GLN A 183 -8.72 -15.45 -16.74
C GLN A 183 -8.24 -16.91 -16.61
N VAL A 184 -8.43 -17.52 -15.45
CA VAL A 184 -8.15 -18.95 -15.21
C VAL A 184 -9.13 -19.53 -14.21
N ASN A 185 -9.49 -20.79 -14.39
CA ASN A 185 -10.28 -21.52 -13.40
C ASN A 185 -9.37 -22.37 -12.50
N VAL A 186 -9.71 -22.38 -11.20
CA VAL A 186 -9.08 -23.15 -10.14
C VAL A 186 -10.15 -23.74 -9.22
N PRO A 187 -10.01 -24.97 -8.72
CA PRO A 187 -11.00 -25.58 -7.85
C PRO A 187 -10.90 -25.02 -6.43
N LEU A 188 -12.05 -24.83 -5.77
CA LEU A 188 -12.15 -24.59 -4.33
C LEU A 188 -11.52 -25.78 -3.57
N VAL A 189 -10.67 -25.49 -2.58
CA VAL A 189 -9.97 -26.50 -1.78
C VAL A 189 -10.61 -26.59 -0.40
N ASP A 190 -10.74 -27.82 0.10
CA ASP A 190 -11.22 -28.12 1.45
C ASP A 190 -10.32 -27.49 2.53
N SER A 191 -10.93 -26.92 3.57
CA SER A 191 -10.21 -26.17 4.61
C SER A 191 -9.26 -27.02 5.45
N ASP A 192 -9.52 -28.31 5.66
CA ASP A 192 -8.59 -29.20 6.35
C ASP A 192 -7.44 -29.62 5.41
N VAL A 193 -7.74 -29.88 4.14
CA VAL A 193 -6.71 -30.15 3.12
C VAL A 193 -5.75 -28.96 2.95
N CYS A 194 -6.25 -27.73 2.97
CA CYS A 194 -5.39 -26.55 2.90
C CYS A 194 -4.55 -26.38 4.18
N ARG A 195 -5.19 -26.39 5.36
CA ARG A 195 -4.48 -26.21 6.64
C ARG A 195 -3.40 -27.27 6.90
N ALA A 196 -3.57 -28.48 6.37
CA ALA A 196 -2.60 -29.56 6.47
C ALA A 196 -1.26 -29.31 5.76
N LEU A 197 -1.16 -28.31 4.87
CA LEU A 197 0.10 -27.97 4.18
C LEU A 197 1.18 -27.34 5.08
N GLY A 198 0.79 -26.78 6.23
CA GLY A 198 1.72 -26.00 7.07
C GLY A 198 2.18 -24.71 6.40
N ASN A 199 3.41 -24.25 6.68
CA ASN A 199 4.04 -23.08 6.05
C ASN A 199 3.19 -21.78 6.05
N GLY A 200 2.31 -21.61 7.04
CA GLY A 200 1.37 -20.49 7.13
C GLY A 200 -0.08 -20.89 6.86
N TYR A 201 -0.32 -21.90 6.00
CA TYR A 201 -1.67 -22.37 5.68
C TYR A 201 -2.44 -22.88 6.90
N GLN A 202 -1.75 -23.38 7.93
CA GLN A 202 -2.38 -23.81 9.19
C GLN A 202 -3.07 -22.65 9.96
N ASN A 203 -2.82 -21.39 9.58
CA ASN A 203 -3.45 -20.20 10.16
C ASN A 203 -4.72 -19.74 9.41
N VAL A 204 -5.08 -20.37 8.28
CA VAL A 204 -6.26 -19.97 7.48
C VAL A 204 -7.54 -20.20 8.29
N GLY A 205 -8.19 -19.09 8.69
CA GLY A 205 -9.48 -19.06 9.37
C GLY A 205 -10.65 -18.88 8.41
N ASP A 206 -11.87 -18.77 8.95
CA ASP A 206 -13.11 -18.65 8.17
C ASP A 206 -13.19 -17.33 7.36
N ASP A 207 -12.35 -16.35 7.71
CA ASP A 207 -12.13 -15.09 7.01
C ASP A 207 -11.36 -15.24 5.68
N ALA A 208 -10.84 -16.44 5.38
CA ALA A 208 -10.14 -16.77 4.16
C ALA A 208 -10.50 -18.20 3.66
N PHE A 209 -10.09 -18.52 2.44
CA PHE A 209 -10.20 -19.86 1.87
C PHE A 209 -9.10 -20.10 0.84
N CYS A 210 -8.94 -21.35 0.41
CA CYS A 210 -7.91 -21.75 -0.55
C CYS A 210 -8.53 -22.23 -1.87
N ALA A 211 -7.88 -21.93 -2.99
CA ALA A 211 -8.24 -22.49 -4.30
C ALA A 211 -6.98 -22.76 -5.13
N GLY A 212 -7.00 -23.84 -5.92
CA GLY A 212 -5.85 -24.27 -6.72
C GLY A 212 -5.76 -25.78 -6.87
N TYR A 213 -5.01 -26.25 -7.86
CA TYR A 213 -4.80 -27.68 -8.07
C TYR A 213 -3.62 -28.20 -7.24
N ALA A 214 -3.75 -29.38 -6.64
CA ALA A 214 -2.71 -29.98 -5.81
C ALA A 214 -1.38 -30.23 -6.57
N GLN A 215 -1.46 -30.54 -7.87
CA GLN A 215 -0.29 -30.67 -8.75
C GLN A 215 0.29 -29.32 -9.24
N GLY A 216 -0.28 -28.19 -8.84
CA GLY A 216 0.06 -26.87 -9.36
C GLY A 216 -0.41 -26.64 -10.79
N GLY A 217 0.25 -25.70 -11.48
CA GLY A 217 0.05 -25.40 -12.91
C GLY A 217 -1.05 -24.38 -13.24
N LYS A 218 -1.92 -23.99 -12.30
CA LYS A 218 -2.88 -22.86 -12.37
C LYS A 218 -3.19 -22.30 -10.97
N ASP A 219 -3.24 -20.97 -10.82
CA ASP A 219 -3.30 -20.17 -9.57
C ASP A 219 -3.46 -18.63 -9.91
N SER A 220 -3.00 -17.62 -9.14
CA SER A 220 -2.94 -16.17 -9.56
C SER A 220 -1.77 -15.30 -9.00
N CYS A 221 -0.93 -14.56 -9.77
CA CYS A 221 0.42 -13.98 -9.37
C CYS A 221 0.45 -12.46 -9.23
N GLN A 222 1.36 -11.96 -8.40
CA GLN A 222 2.19 -10.75 -8.64
C GLN A 222 1.56 -9.74 -9.61
N GLY A 223 0.65 -8.89 -9.12
CA GLY A 223 -0.16 -7.96 -9.91
C GLY A 223 -1.66 -8.31 -9.97
N ASP A 224 -2.01 -9.57 -9.73
CA ASP A 224 -3.39 -10.05 -9.52
C ASP A 224 -3.87 -9.83 -8.08
N SER A 225 -2.96 -9.65 -7.12
CA SER A 225 -3.24 -9.48 -5.69
C SER A 225 -4.26 -8.36 -5.44
N GLY A 226 -5.25 -8.60 -4.58
CA GLY A 226 -6.43 -7.72 -4.44
C GLY A 226 -7.50 -7.87 -5.52
N GLY A 227 -7.24 -8.62 -6.60
CA GLY A 227 -8.21 -8.94 -7.65
C GLY A 227 -9.33 -9.89 -7.18
N PRO A 228 -10.41 -10.04 -7.96
CA PRO A 228 -11.55 -10.87 -7.60
C PRO A 228 -11.41 -12.33 -8.06
N ILE A 229 -11.85 -13.27 -7.21
CA ILE A 229 -12.18 -14.65 -7.58
C ILE A 229 -13.70 -14.84 -7.56
N TRP A 230 -14.23 -15.52 -8.57
CA TRP A 230 -15.66 -15.60 -8.89
C TRP A 230 -16.18 -17.03 -8.95
N ALA A 231 -17.37 -17.26 -8.41
CA ALA A 231 -18.23 -18.36 -8.84
C ALA A 231 -19.01 -17.92 -10.10
N VAL A 232 -18.98 -18.75 -11.15
CA VAL A 232 -19.56 -18.44 -12.47
C VAL A 232 -20.62 -19.47 -12.83
N GLY A 233 -21.88 -19.14 -12.54
CA GLY A 233 -23.04 -19.91 -12.96
C GLY A 233 -23.52 -19.53 -14.37
N ASN A 234 -24.41 -20.36 -14.94
CA ASN A 234 -24.95 -20.22 -16.29
C ASN A 234 -25.54 -18.83 -16.64
N SER A 235 -25.93 -18.04 -15.64
CA SER A 235 -26.51 -16.70 -15.81
C SER A 235 -26.08 -15.69 -14.73
N SER A 236 -25.06 -16.00 -13.92
CA SER A 236 -24.65 -15.17 -12.79
C SER A 236 -23.15 -15.27 -12.51
N LYS A 237 -22.53 -14.12 -12.20
CA LYS A 237 -21.15 -14.01 -11.73
C LYS A 237 -21.18 -13.42 -10.33
N ILE A 238 -20.70 -14.15 -9.34
CA ILE A 238 -20.70 -13.73 -7.93
C ILE A 238 -19.26 -13.77 -7.42
N GLN A 239 -18.75 -12.64 -6.94
CA GLN A 239 -17.41 -12.58 -6.35
C GLN A 239 -17.45 -13.27 -4.98
N VAL A 240 -16.66 -14.33 -4.82
CA VAL A 240 -16.58 -15.14 -3.61
C VAL A 240 -15.36 -14.80 -2.75
N GLY A 241 -14.33 -14.19 -3.34
CA GLY A 241 -13.13 -13.81 -2.62
C GLY A 241 -12.31 -12.69 -3.27
N VAL A 242 -11.20 -12.38 -2.60
CA VAL A 242 -10.17 -11.41 -3.01
C VAL A 242 -8.81 -12.11 -2.98
N VAL A 243 -7.99 -12.03 -4.04
CA VAL A 243 -6.64 -12.62 -4.09
C VAL A 243 -5.77 -12.07 -2.97
N SER A 244 -5.21 -12.93 -2.13
CA SER A 244 -4.47 -12.54 -0.91
C SER A 244 -3.00 -12.96 -0.95
N TRP A 245 -2.67 -14.25 -0.87
CA TRP A 245 -1.27 -14.76 -0.87
C TRP A 245 -1.14 -16.22 -1.33
N GLY A 246 0.09 -16.70 -1.51
CA GLY A 246 0.42 -18.08 -1.85
C GLY A 246 1.86 -18.45 -1.45
N ASN A 247 2.21 -19.75 -1.59
CA ASN A 247 3.54 -20.31 -1.28
C ASN A 247 4.19 -20.97 -2.51
N GLY A 248 4.00 -20.38 -3.70
CA GLY A 248 4.49 -20.92 -4.97
C GLY A 248 3.60 -20.48 -6.13
N CYS A 249 4.16 -19.86 -7.18
CA CYS A 249 3.41 -19.25 -8.28
C CYS A 249 2.97 -20.41 -9.20
N ALA A 250 1.82 -21.02 -8.85
CA ALA A 250 1.28 -22.30 -9.30
C ALA A 250 2.19 -23.53 -9.07
N GLN A 251 2.86 -23.60 -7.91
CA GLN A 251 3.68 -24.77 -7.55
C GLN A 251 2.81 -25.95 -7.05
N ALA A 252 3.36 -27.17 -7.08
CA ALA A 252 2.68 -28.35 -6.52
C ALA A 252 2.64 -28.28 -4.99
N ASN A 253 1.47 -28.55 -4.41
CA ASN A 253 1.14 -28.36 -2.99
C ASN A 253 1.28 -26.90 -2.50
N ALA A 254 1.08 -25.92 -3.39
CA ALA A 254 0.85 -24.52 -3.06
C ALA A 254 -0.52 -24.10 -3.62
N TYR A 255 -1.45 -23.73 -2.74
CA TYR A 255 -2.74 -23.16 -3.12
C TYR A 255 -2.69 -21.63 -3.01
N GLY A 256 -3.41 -20.93 -3.89
CA GLY A 256 -3.73 -19.53 -3.66
C GLY A 256 -4.68 -19.42 -2.46
N VAL A 257 -4.47 -18.39 -1.64
CA VAL A 257 -5.33 -18.02 -0.52
C VAL A 257 -6.06 -16.73 -0.86
N TYR A 258 -7.34 -16.70 -0.53
CA TYR A 258 -8.25 -15.63 -0.89
C TYR A 258 -9.05 -15.20 0.34
N ALA A 259 -9.20 -13.89 0.58
CA ALA A 259 -10.04 -13.41 1.67
C ALA A 259 -11.52 -13.71 1.34
N ASN A 260 -12.26 -14.26 2.31
CA ASN A 260 -13.61 -14.76 2.15
C ASN A 260 -14.63 -13.62 2.16
N VAL A 261 -15.11 -13.23 0.97
CA VAL A 261 -16.10 -12.15 0.82
C VAL A 261 -17.44 -12.53 1.46
N GLY A 262 -17.79 -13.83 1.49
CA GLY A 262 -19.02 -14.29 2.14
C GLY A 262 -19.03 -14.02 3.65
N ASN A 263 -17.90 -14.28 4.31
CA ASN A 263 -17.67 -14.04 5.74
C ASN A 263 -17.57 -12.53 6.05
N LEU A 264 -16.74 -11.83 5.27
CA LEU A 264 -16.38 -10.43 5.50
C LEU A 264 -17.44 -9.43 4.97
N LEU A 265 -18.55 -9.92 4.38
CA LEU A 265 -19.62 -9.08 3.81
C LEU A 265 -20.23 -8.10 4.83
N SER A 266 -20.29 -8.46 6.11
CA SER A 266 -20.76 -7.59 7.19
C SER A 266 -19.87 -6.36 7.35
N TRP A 267 -18.55 -6.56 7.39
CA TRP A 267 -17.56 -5.49 7.43
C TRP A 267 -17.57 -4.65 6.14
N VAL A 268 -17.61 -5.29 4.96
CA VAL A 268 -17.72 -4.59 3.67
C VAL A 268 -18.92 -3.64 3.67
N LYS A 269 -20.11 -4.12 4.08
CA LYS A 269 -21.32 -3.30 4.18
C LYS A 269 -21.18 -2.14 5.17
N SER A 270 -20.40 -2.29 6.25
CA SER A 270 -20.12 -1.19 7.18
C SER A 270 -19.29 -0.08 6.53
N ARG A 271 -18.28 -0.44 5.72
CA ARG A 271 -17.37 0.54 5.08
C ARG A 271 -17.93 1.10 3.77
N THR A 272 -18.96 0.47 3.18
CA THR A 272 -19.77 1.05 2.10
C THR A 272 -21.05 1.75 2.59
N ALA A 273 -21.28 1.88 3.91
CA ALA A 273 -22.53 2.40 4.47
C ALA A 273 -22.77 3.90 4.21
N GLY A 274 -21.75 4.64 3.75
CA GLY A 274 -21.80 6.10 3.63
C GLY A 274 -21.41 6.86 4.89
N VAL A 275 -20.67 6.23 5.81
CA VAL A 275 -20.01 6.94 6.93
C VAL A 275 -18.58 7.26 6.51
N ASP A 276 -18.31 8.55 6.32
CA ASP A 276 -17.08 9.08 5.74
C ASP A 276 -16.12 9.56 6.84
N PHE A 277 -14.94 8.93 6.94
CA PHE A 277 -13.87 9.30 7.87
C PHE A 277 -12.50 8.90 7.30
N THR A 278 -11.42 9.59 7.68
CA THR A 278 -10.07 9.24 7.24
C THR A 278 -9.45 8.21 8.18
N GLN A 279 -9.53 6.92 7.83
CA GLN A 279 -9.03 5.83 8.68
C GLN A 279 -7.52 5.92 8.95
N TYR A 280 -6.72 6.29 7.93
CA TYR A 280 -5.28 6.45 8.04
C TYR A 280 -4.81 7.74 7.35
N HIS A 281 -3.91 8.48 7.99
CA HIS A 281 -3.29 9.69 7.46
C HIS A 281 -1.83 9.80 7.92
N ASP A 282 -0.88 9.91 7.00
CA ASP A 282 0.54 10.10 7.32
C ASP A 282 0.96 11.57 7.16
N LEU A 283 1.52 12.15 8.23
CA LEU A 283 2.13 13.49 8.24
C LEU A 283 3.59 13.48 7.75
N GLY A 284 4.19 12.29 7.70
CA GLY A 284 5.60 12.06 7.43
C GLY A 284 6.49 12.68 8.52
N TYR A 285 7.60 13.28 8.10
CA TYR A 285 8.61 13.82 8.99
C TYR A 285 8.21 15.18 9.64
N VAL A 286 7.89 15.20 10.94
CA VAL A 286 7.44 16.40 11.66
C VAL A 286 8.40 16.82 12.78
N GLU A 287 8.66 18.12 12.88
CA GLU A 287 9.49 18.71 13.93
C GLU A 287 8.81 18.66 15.30
N PHE A 288 9.60 18.67 16.39
CA PHE A 288 9.06 18.54 17.74
C PHE A 288 8.14 19.72 18.09
N SER A 289 6.85 19.45 18.17
CA SER A 289 5.76 20.42 18.28
C SER A 289 4.43 19.72 18.62
N ASP A 290 3.47 20.48 19.14
CA ASP A 290 2.07 20.03 19.24
C ASP A 290 1.36 20.33 17.91
N ILE A 291 0.98 19.29 17.16
CA ILE A 291 0.30 19.41 15.87
C ILE A 291 -1.21 19.43 16.09
N ALA A 292 -1.89 20.52 15.73
CA ALA A 292 -3.35 20.53 15.69
C ALA A 292 -3.87 19.63 14.56
N HIS A 293 -4.85 18.76 14.86
CA HIS A 293 -5.48 17.85 13.89
C HIS A 293 -6.98 17.73 14.14
N ASP A 294 -7.75 17.72 13.04
CA ASP A 294 -9.21 17.64 13.02
C ASP A 294 -9.65 16.23 12.56
N PHE A 295 -10.25 15.47 13.47
CA PHE A 295 -10.84 14.16 13.22
C PHE A 295 -12.31 14.35 12.79
N VAL A 296 -12.57 14.27 11.48
CA VAL A 296 -13.88 14.56 10.88
C VAL A 296 -14.64 13.28 10.57
N VAL A 297 -15.90 13.19 11.02
CA VAL A 297 -16.84 12.13 10.67
C VAL A 297 -18.04 12.76 9.97
N SER A 298 -18.39 12.28 8.77
CA SER A 298 -19.57 12.75 8.02
C SER A 298 -20.52 11.60 7.73
N ASN A 299 -21.83 11.82 7.91
CA ASN A 299 -22.84 10.80 7.65
C ASN A 299 -23.58 11.09 6.34
N ASN A 300 -23.23 10.36 5.29
CA ASN A 300 -23.91 10.37 3.98
C ASN A 300 -24.86 9.17 3.82
N SER A 301 -25.14 8.42 4.90
CA SER A 301 -26.04 7.28 4.90
C SER A 301 -27.52 7.70 5.01
N THR A 302 -28.44 6.75 4.84
CA THR A 302 -29.88 6.96 5.04
C THR A 302 -30.34 6.87 6.50
N GLN A 303 -29.45 6.56 7.44
CA GLN A 303 -29.76 6.41 8.86
C GLN A 303 -29.11 7.54 9.65
N THR A 304 -29.86 8.18 10.55
CA THR A 304 -29.26 9.05 11.58
C THR A 304 -28.40 8.18 12.52
N MET A 305 -27.18 8.63 12.86
CA MET A 305 -26.25 7.90 13.73
C MET A 305 -25.55 8.85 14.71
N THR A 306 -25.32 8.39 15.94
CA THR A 306 -24.61 9.13 17.00
C THR A 306 -23.24 8.51 17.23
N PHE A 307 -22.15 9.25 17.01
CA PHE A 307 -20.78 8.75 17.21
C PHE A 307 -20.16 9.31 18.49
N ASN A 308 -19.72 8.44 19.40
CA ASN A 308 -19.17 8.83 20.69
C ASN A 308 -17.70 8.41 20.80
N LEU A 309 -16.87 9.26 21.38
CA LEU A 309 -15.45 8.96 21.63
C LEU A 309 -15.31 7.78 22.61
N LYS A 310 -14.81 6.64 22.11
CA LYS A 310 -14.59 5.41 22.90
C LYS A 310 -13.20 5.39 23.52
N SER A 311 -12.18 5.79 22.77
CA SER A 311 -10.80 5.89 23.25
C SER A 311 -9.95 6.81 22.37
N ASN A 312 -8.83 7.30 22.93
CA ASN A 312 -7.77 7.97 22.19
C ASN A 312 -6.41 7.54 22.74
N SER A 313 -5.36 7.71 21.93
CA SER A 313 -3.96 7.48 22.29
C SER A 313 -3.09 8.46 21.49
N GLY A 314 -2.18 9.18 22.16
CA GLY A 314 -1.34 10.19 21.52
C GLY A 314 -2.06 11.46 21.04
N VAL A 315 -3.35 11.63 21.36
CA VAL A 315 -4.15 12.82 21.05
C VAL A 315 -4.62 13.50 22.34
N THR A 316 -4.34 14.78 22.52
CA THR A 316 -5.00 15.62 23.53
C THR A 316 -6.23 16.25 22.92
N ILE A 317 -7.42 15.89 23.39
CA ILE A 317 -8.70 16.43 22.88
C ILE A 317 -8.86 17.89 23.34
N LEU A 318 -9.17 18.78 22.40
CA LEU A 318 -9.46 20.20 22.64
C LEU A 318 -10.95 20.51 22.54
N GLU A 319 -11.65 19.87 21.60
CA GLU A 319 -13.08 20.07 21.33
C GLU A 319 -13.67 18.77 20.78
N ASP A 320 -14.84 18.36 21.28
CA ASP A 320 -15.60 17.23 20.75
C ASP A 320 -16.99 17.73 20.31
N GLN A 321 -17.24 17.76 19.00
CA GLN A 321 -18.53 18.12 18.40
C GLN A 321 -19.34 16.89 17.97
N CYS A 322 -18.88 15.68 18.31
CA CYS A 322 -19.46 14.40 17.88
C CYS A 322 -20.23 13.69 18.99
N SER A 323 -19.63 13.56 20.18
CA SER A 323 -20.21 12.76 21.25
C SER A 323 -21.58 13.31 21.68
N ALA A 324 -22.56 12.41 21.77
CA ALA A 324 -23.98 12.70 21.97
C ALA A 324 -24.66 13.62 20.91
N VAL A 325 -24.06 13.83 19.74
CA VAL A 325 -24.66 14.56 18.60
C VAL A 325 -25.12 13.57 17.52
N PRO A 326 -26.44 13.42 17.28
CA PRO A 326 -26.95 12.61 16.18
C PRO A 326 -26.68 13.31 14.84
N LEU A 327 -25.97 12.64 13.93
CA LEU A 327 -25.71 13.11 12.57
C LEU A 327 -26.78 12.56 11.62
N ASN A 328 -27.49 13.44 10.93
CA ASN A 328 -28.39 13.11 9.83
C ASN A 328 -27.64 13.06 8.49
N ASN A 329 -28.33 12.68 7.41
CA ASN A 329 -27.73 12.60 6.07
C ASN A 329 -27.23 13.98 5.59
N GLY A 330 -25.94 14.04 5.22
CA GLY A 330 -25.22 15.26 4.81
C GLY A 330 -24.60 16.04 5.96
N GLU A 331 -24.81 15.63 7.22
CA GLU A 331 -24.22 16.27 8.39
C GLU A 331 -22.87 15.66 8.78
N ARG A 332 -22.08 16.44 9.53
CA ARG A 332 -20.75 16.03 9.99
C ARG A 332 -20.44 16.64 11.35
N CYS A 333 -19.57 15.97 12.10
CA CYS A 333 -18.96 16.50 13.31
C CYS A 333 -17.43 16.50 13.19
N VAL A 334 -16.78 17.18 14.14
CA VAL A 334 -15.32 17.23 14.26
C VAL A 334 -14.92 17.03 15.71
N ILE A 335 -13.98 16.13 15.97
CA ILE A 335 -13.17 16.16 17.19
C ILE A 335 -11.86 16.85 16.85
N LYS A 336 -11.52 17.93 17.57
CA LYS A 336 -10.24 18.63 17.41
C LYS A 336 -9.30 18.22 18.53
N GLY A 337 -8.05 17.97 18.18
CA GLY A 337 -7.03 17.64 19.17
C GLY A 337 -5.63 18.12 18.79
N THR A 338 -4.67 17.93 19.68
CA THR A 338 -3.25 18.05 19.39
C THR A 338 -2.52 16.72 19.51
N ILE A 339 -1.55 16.50 18.62
CA ILE A 339 -0.64 15.36 18.62
C ILE A 339 0.74 15.88 19.02
N GLY A 340 1.22 15.52 20.21
CA GLY A 340 2.46 16.04 20.77
C GLY A 340 3.70 15.27 20.31
N VAL A 341 4.43 15.83 19.34
CA VAL A 341 5.68 15.23 18.82
C VAL A 341 6.86 15.67 19.68
N ASN A 342 7.44 14.74 20.43
CA ASN A 342 8.49 15.02 21.43
C ASN A 342 9.72 14.08 21.36
N SER A 343 9.75 13.15 20.41
CA SER A 343 10.86 12.21 20.19
C SER A 343 11.03 11.90 18.70
N ALA A 344 12.23 11.50 18.29
CA ALA A 344 12.58 11.33 16.87
C ALA A 344 12.06 10.02 16.23
N LYS A 345 10.97 9.48 16.77
CA LYS A 345 10.45 8.13 16.46
C LYS A 345 9.38 8.17 15.38
N SER A 346 9.28 7.08 14.62
CA SER A 346 8.09 6.75 13.84
C SER A 346 7.03 6.13 14.76
N THR A 347 5.83 6.68 14.77
CA THR A 347 4.70 6.24 15.62
C THR A 347 3.39 6.81 15.07
N SER A 348 2.26 6.49 15.69
CA SER A 348 0.97 7.09 15.37
C SER A 348 0.22 7.55 16.61
N ALA A 349 -0.71 8.49 16.39
CA ALA A 349 -1.78 8.81 17.31
C ALA A 349 -3.09 8.19 16.78
N GLN A 350 -3.95 7.72 17.67
CA GLN A 350 -5.15 6.96 17.31
C GLN A 350 -6.37 7.47 18.08
N LEU A 351 -7.54 7.46 17.41
CA LEU A 351 -8.82 7.84 17.97
C LEU A 351 -9.88 6.83 17.53
N THR A 352 -10.64 6.28 18.47
CA THR A 352 -11.68 5.26 18.21
C THR A 352 -13.03 5.79 18.65
N MET A 353 -14.03 5.65 17.79
CA MET A 353 -15.41 6.09 18.06
C MET A 353 -16.38 4.93 17.88
N GLN A 354 -17.31 4.79 18.83
CA GLN A 354 -18.40 3.83 18.78
C GLN A 354 -19.68 4.55 18.32
N SER A 355 -20.49 3.91 17.48
CA SER A 355 -21.82 4.41 17.14
C SER A 355 -22.95 3.63 17.80
N ASP A 356 -24.16 4.19 17.72
CA ASP A 356 -25.44 3.52 18.04
C ASP A 356 -25.95 2.59 16.92
N SER A 357 -25.28 2.55 15.76
CA SER A 357 -25.70 1.75 14.61
C SER A 357 -25.01 0.39 14.53
N ASN A 358 -25.80 -0.67 14.51
CA ASN A 358 -25.34 -2.04 14.22
C ASN A 358 -24.69 -2.19 12.82
N LEU A 359 -24.89 -1.23 11.90
CA LEU A 359 -24.26 -1.25 10.57
C LEU A 359 -22.83 -0.71 10.60
N VAL A 360 -22.52 0.28 11.45
CA VAL A 360 -21.19 0.90 11.57
C VAL A 360 -20.83 1.03 13.06
N PRO A 361 -20.69 -0.08 13.80
CA PRO A 361 -20.62 -0.06 15.26
C PRO A 361 -19.36 0.64 15.78
N GLU A 362 -18.26 0.59 15.03
CA GLU A 362 -16.98 1.20 15.39
C GLU A 362 -16.26 1.75 14.16
N ILE A 363 -15.61 2.90 14.34
CA ILE A 363 -14.64 3.49 13.41
C ILE A 363 -13.35 3.82 14.16
N LYS A 364 -12.21 3.57 13.52
CA LYS A 364 -10.86 3.89 14.03
C LYS A 364 -10.22 4.90 13.07
N MET A 365 -9.60 5.94 13.61
CA MET A 365 -8.81 6.92 12.87
C MET A 365 -7.38 6.92 13.41
N GLU A 366 -6.41 6.94 12.51
CA GLU A 366 -4.99 6.82 12.81
C GLU A 366 -4.18 7.88 12.06
N VAL A 367 -3.36 8.63 12.80
CA VAL A 367 -2.51 9.69 12.28
C VAL A 367 -1.05 9.32 12.55
N ALA A 368 -0.38 8.82 11.52
CA ALA A 368 1.03 8.44 11.56
C ALA A 368 1.94 9.66 11.37
N TYR A 369 3.12 9.60 12.00
CA TYR A 369 4.18 10.58 11.82
C TYR A 369 5.55 9.98 12.16
N THR A 370 6.60 10.63 11.69
CA THR A 370 7.98 10.40 12.17
C THR A 370 8.51 11.70 12.75
N GLY A 371 8.76 11.73 14.06
CA GLY A 371 9.36 12.90 14.69
C GLY A 371 10.79 13.11 14.18
N ILE A 372 11.20 14.36 14.01
CA ILE A 372 12.58 14.73 13.65
C ILE A 372 13.18 15.75 14.62
N ALA A 373 14.38 15.44 15.10
CA ALA A 373 15.19 16.32 15.93
C ALA A 373 16.14 17.15 15.06
N LEU A 374 16.50 18.36 15.50
CA LEU A 374 17.58 19.12 14.86
C LEU A 374 18.88 18.31 14.86
N ALA A 375 19.61 18.35 13.74
CA ALA A 375 20.90 17.68 13.61
C ALA A 375 21.98 18.37 14.47
N ALA A 376 23.03 17.64 14.79
CA ALA A 376 24.18 18.19 15.49
C ALA A 376 24.90 19.27 14.66
N ASN A 377 25.56 20.21 15.32
CA ASN A 377 26.14 21.39 14.65
C ASN A 377 27.21 21.05 13.61
N ASP A 378 27.94 19.95 13.80
CA ASP A 378 28.90 19.40 12.83
C ASP A 378 28.17 18.91 11.56
N VAL A 379 27.12 18.08 11.72
CA VAL A 379 26.27 17.58 10.64
C VAL A 379 25.63 18.72 9.86
N ALA A 380 25.11 19.72 10.57
CA ALA A 380 24.52 20.90 9.96
C ALA A 380 25.56 21.76 9.21
N SER A 381 26.78 21.91 9.75
CA SER A 381 27.84 22.74 9.14
C SER A 381 28.38 22.22 7.80
N LEU A 382 28.08 20.97 7.43
CA LEU A 382 28.37 20.43 6.10
C LEU A 382 27.39 20.91 5.02
N PHE A 383 26.33 21.63 5.40
CA PHE A 383 25.42 22.31 4.48
C PHE A 383 25.69 23.82 4.50
N SER A 384 25.70 24.46 3.33
CA SER A 384 25.92 25.91 3.20
C SER A 384 24.66 26.74 3.53
N MET A 385 23.98 26.39 4.63
CA MET A 385 22.70 26.95 5.07
C MET A 385 22.61 26.96 6.60
N ALA A 386 21.62 27.67 7.16
CA ALA A 386 21.45 27.75 8.61
C ALA A 386 21.05 26.41 9.24
N ASN A 387 21.59 26.10 10.43
CA ASN A 387 21.38 24.83 11.14
C ASN A 387 19.90 24.47 11.40
N SER A 388 19.00 25.47 11.42
CA SER A 388 17.54 25.28 11.54
C SER A 388 16.89 24.55 10.36
N GLY A 389 17.64 24.26 9.28
CA GLY A 389 17.17 23.49 8.13
C GLY A 389 17.50 21.99 8.17
N VAL A 390 18.30 21.50 9.11
CA VAL A 390 18.88 20.13 9.06
C VAL A 390 18.45 19.30 10.27
N PHE A 391 17.91 18.10 10.02
CA PHE A 391 17.25 17.26 11.03
C PHE A 391 17.54 15.76 10.83
N ASN A 392 17.39 14.97 11.90
CA ASN A 392 17.58 13.51 11.93
C ASN A 392 16.34 12.77 12.49
N SER A 393 16.12 11.53 12.03
CA SER A 393 15.27 10.54 12.71
C SER A 393 16.00 9.87 13.90
N GLU A 394 15.34 8.92 14.60
CA GLU A 394 15.87 8.16 15.75
C GLU A 394 17.25 7.52 15.52
N LYS A 395 17.60 7.25 14.26
CA LYS A 395 18.89 6.70 13.84
C LYS A 395 19.69 7.81 13.14
N PRO A 396 20.32 8.74 13.87
CA PRO A 396 20.86 9.97 13.29
C PRO A 396 22.08 9.73 12.39
N TRP A 397 22.17 10.52 11.32
CA TRP A 397 23.43 10.70 10.59
C TRP A 397 24.40 11.56 11.42
N SER A 398 25.69 11.29 11.28
CA SER A 398 26.80 11.89 12.04
C SER A 398 27.95 12.32 11.11
N VAL A 399 28.92 13.10 11.61
CA VAL A 399 30.13 13.42 10.84
C VAL A 399 31.27 12.47 11.19
N ASN A 400 31.82 11.79 10.19
CA ASN A 400 33.02 10.97 10.29
C ASN A 400 34.05 11.41 9.24
N ASN A 401 35.25 11.83 9.68
CA ASN A 401 36.33 12.33 8.81
C ASN A 401 35.88 13.42 7.81
N GLY A 402 34.99 14.34 8.24
CA GLY A 402 34.45 15.42 7.41
C GLY A 402 33.36 14.98 6.42
N LYS A 403 32.85 13.76 6.53
CA LYS A 403 31.80 13.17 5.68
C LYS A 403 30.54 12.91 6.51
N LEU A 404 29.37 12.97 5.89
CA LEU A 404 28.14 12.47 6.51
C LEU A 404 28.17 10.94 6.50
N GLN A 405 27.84 10.31 7.63
CA GLN A 405 27.70 8.86 7.74
C GLN A 405 26.36 8.51 8.39
N SER A 406 25.62 7.56 7.81
CA SER A 406 24.37 7.05 8.40
C SER A 406 24.64 6.35 9.73
N ALA A 407 23.60 6.21 10.55
CA ALA A 407 23.67 5.25 11.65
C ALA A 407 23.84 3.82 11.10
N ALA A 408 24.34 2.92 11.94
CA ALA A 408 24.21 1.49 11.72
C ALA A 408 22.78 1.05 12.06
N ILE A 409 22.16 0.34 11.13
CA ILE A 409 20.77 -0.13 11.17
C ILE A 409 20.70 -1.65 10.96
N THR A 410 19.51 -2.23 11.13
CA THR A 410 19.20 -3.63 10.78
C THR A 410 18.00 -3.71 9.84
N HIS A 411 17.74 -4.88 9.24
CA HIS A 411 16.52 -5.20 8.50
C HIS A 411 15.26 -4.59 9.13
N GLY A 412 14.50 -3.82 8.35
CA GLY A 412 13.30 -3.10 8.79
C GLY A 412 13.54 -1.75 9.50
N GLU A 413 14.79 -1.32 9.68
CA GLU A 413 15.12 0.01 10.22
C GLU A 413 15.57 1.00 9.14
N GLU A 414 15.36 2.30 9.38
CA GLU A 414 15.86 3.39 8.53
C GLU A 414 16.70 4.42 9.32
N SER A 415 17.68 5.02 8.65
CA SER A 415 18.46 6.17 9.12
C SER A 415 18.29 7.33 8.16
N THR A 416 17.56 8.37 8.58
CA THR A 416 17.14 9.46 7.67
C THR A 416 17.62 10.82 8.14
N LEU A 417 18.37 11.49 7.25
CA LEU A 417 18.70 12.91 7.35
C LEU A 417 17.71 13.71 6.49
N VAL A 418 17.05 14.70 7.10
CA VAL A 418 16.06 15.57 6.45
C VAL A 418 16.61 16.98 6.35
N VAL A 419 16.57 17.56 5.15
CA VAL A 419 17.08 18.90 4.84
C VAL A 419 15.96 19.74 4.25
N LYS A 420 15.61 20.86 4.90
CA LYS A 420 14.50 21.75 4.54
C LYS A 420 15.03 23.10 4.06
N GLY A 421 14.39 23.70 3.06
CA GLY A 421 14.71 25.05 2.59
C GLY A 421 15.91 25.13 1.64
N LEU A 422 16.24 24.07 0.91
CA LEU A 422 17.20 24.17 -0.20
C LEU A 422 16.59 24.99 -1.34
N GLU A 423 17.35 25.92 -1.90
CA GLU A 423 16.85 26.80 -2.98
C GLU A 423 16.69 26.07 -4.33
N LYS A 424 16.10 26.77 -5.31
CA LYS A 424 16.07 26.31 -6.71
C LYS A 424 17.49 26.28 -7.28
N GLY A 425 17.90 25.16 -7.88
CA GLY A 425 19.26 24.99 -8.38
C GLY A 425 19.66 23.53 -8.53
N TYR A 426 20.84 23.18 -8.04
CA TYR A 426 21.40 21.83 -8.10
C TYR A 426 21.88 21.36 -6.73
N LEU A 427 21.48 20.15 -6.35
CA LEU A 427 21.98 19.44 -5.17
C LEU A 427 22.98 18.38 -5.63
N SER A 428 24.27 18.59 -5.38
CA SER A 428 25.35 17.68 -5.79
C SER A 428 26.05 17.06 -4.58
N PHE A 429 26.23 15.74 -4.63
CA PHE A 429 26.89 14.97 -3.58
C PHE A 429 27.58 13.73 -4.15
N ASN A 430 28.66 13.33 -3.52
CA ASN A 430 29.31 12.04 -3.75
C ASN A 430 28.83 11.06 -2.68
N TYR A 431 28.59 9.81 -3.04
CA TYR A 431 28.08 8.78 -2.14
C TYR A 431 28.98 7.53 -2.19
N SER A 432 28.91 6.74 -1.12
CA SER A 432 29.60 5.47 -0.93
C SER A 432 28.67 4.54 -0.18
N VAL A 433 27.99 3.65 -0.91
CA VAL A 433 27.05 2.66 -0.38
C VAL A 433 27.73 1.29 -0.33
N ASP A 434 27.45 0.53 0.73
CA ASP A 434 27.77 -0.89 0.80
C ASP A 434 26.54 -1.61 1.36
N SER A 435 25.75 -2.22 0.49
CA SER A 435 24.40 -2.69 0.78
C SER A 435 24.03 -3.91 -0.08
N GLU A 436 22.95 -4.64 0.26
CA GLU A 436 22.41 -5.62 -0.67
C GLU A 436 21.84 -4.91 -1.91
N GLU A 437 22.07 -5.49 -3.10
CA GLU A 437 21.68 -4.85 -4.36
C GLU A 437 20.15 -4.80 -4.49
N LYS A 438 19.59 -3.67 -4.93
CA LYS A 438 18.16 -3.41 -5.18
C LYS A 438 17.24 -3.29 -3.96
N TYR A 439 17.57 -3.90 -2.82
CA TYR A 439 16.72 -3.87 -1.62
C TYR A 439 17.19 -2.80 -0.63
N ASP A 440 18.40 -2.96 -0.09
CA ASP A 440 19.02 -2.02 0.82
C ASP A 440 19.63 -0.82 0.09
N GLY A 441 19.76 0.31 0.79
CA GLY A 441 20.66 1.38 0.35
C GLY A 441 20.09 2.78 0.51
N LEU A 442 20.75 3.73 -0.16
CA LEU A 442 20.49 5.16 -0.02
C LEU A 442 19.40 5.61 -0.99
N LYS A 443 18.18 5.79 -0.47
CA LYS A 443 17.03 6.36 -1.16
C LYS A 443 17.03 7.89 -0.96
N VAL A 444 17.00 8.66 -2.04
CA VAL A 444 17.05 10.13 -1.98
C VAL A 444 15.76 10.73 -2.53
N TYR A 445 15.06 11.49 -1.70
CA TYR A 445 13.76 12.12 -2.01
C TYR A 445 13.88 13.64 -2.05
N VAL A 446 13.14 14.29 -2.95
CA VAL A 446 12.98 15.75 -3.02
C VAL A 446 11.50 16.06 -3.11
N ASN A 447 10.97 16.84 -2.16
CA ASN A 447 9.55 17.17 -2.04
C ASN A 447 8.64 15.91 -2.09
N GLY A 448 9.09 14.82 -1.45
CA GLY A 448 8.37 13.54 -1.38
C GLY A 448 8.58 12.59 -2.58
N LYS A 449 9.00 13.08 -3.76
CA LYS A 449 9.31 12.19 -4.89
C LYS A 449 10.73 11.64 -4.80
N GLN A 450 10.89 10.33 -4.95
CA GLN A 450 12.19 9.68 -5.09
C GLN A 450 12.88 10.20 -6.35
N LYS A 451 14.13 10.64 -6.21
CA LYS A 451 14.97 11.20 -7.29
C LYS A 451 16.17 10.33 -7.61
N ALA A 452 16.66 9.56 -6.65
CA ALA A 452 17.70 8.55 -6.85
C ALA A 452 17.58 7.41 -5.82
N PHE A 453 18.19 6.27 -6.14
CA PHE A 453 18.41 5.15 -5.23
C PHE A 453 19.75 4.51 -5.59
N PHE A 454 20.57 4.24 -4.57
CA PHE A 454 21.91 3.68 -4.71
C PHE A 454 22.03 2.45 -3.81
N SER A 455 22.36 1.30 -4.40
CA SER A 455 22.43 0.00 -3.72
C SER A 455 23.53 -0.88 -4.29
N GLY A 456 23.98 -1.86 -3.53
CA GLY A 456 25.00 -2.83 -3.91
C GLY A 456 26.33 -2.67 -3.17
N ASN A 457 27.24 -3.62 -3.41
CA ASN A 457 28.51 -3.72 -2.68
C ASN A 457 29.51 -2.63 -3.10
N ASN A 458 29.98 -1.83 -2.14
CA ASN A 458 31.02 -0.80 -2.28
C ASN A 458 30.81 0.16 -3.49
N VAL A 459 29.57 0.55 -3.76
CA VAL A 459 29.20 1.45 -4.87
C VAL A 459 29.52 2.90 -4.49
N ILE A 460 30.55 3.46 -5.15
CA ILE A 460 30.99 4.85 -4.98
C ILE A 460 30.67 5.64 -6.25
N GLY A 461 30.11 6.84 -6.11
CA GLY A 461 29.78 7.69 -7.25
C GLY A 461 29.43 9.13 -6.88
N THR A 462 29.04 9.91 -7.89
CA THR A 462 28.58 11.30 -7.74
C THR A 462 27.17 11.43 -8.33
N GLN A 463 26.27 12.09 -7.60
CA GLN A 463 24.95 12.46 -8.07
C GLN A 463 24.82 13.99 -8.11
N THR A 464 24.20 14.51 -9.16
CA THR A 464 23.61 15.84 -9.18
C THR A 464 22.11 15.72 -9.39
N LEU A 465 21.31 16.41 -8.57
CA LEU A 465 19.86 16.47 -8.68
C LEU A 465 19.42 17.90 -8.99
N THR A 466 18.64 18.09 -10.05
CA THR A 466 18.00 19.37 -10.33
C THR A 466 16.86 19.61 -9.34
N LEU A 467 16.90 20.78 -8.69
CA LEU A 467 15.84 21.31 -7.85
C LEU A 467 15.09 22.37 -8.67
N ASP A 468 14.05 21.95 -9.39
CA ASP A 468 13.29 22.79 -10.35
C ASP A 468 12.57 23.98 -9.67
N GLN A 469 12.33 23.84 -8.36
CA GLN A 469 11.80 24.80 -7.40
C GLN A 469 12.54 24.60 -6.07
N ALA A 470 12.39 25.51 -5.11
CA ALA A 470 12.93 25.31 -3.76
C ALA A 470 12.37 24.03 -3.09
N SER A 471 13.24 23.27 -2.44
CA SER A 471 12.86 22.06 -1.71
C SER A 471 12.33 22.41 -0.32
N LYS A 472 11.04 22.12 -0.08
CA LYS A 472 10.42 22.19 1.24
C LYS A 472 10.94 21.09 2.17
N ARG A 473 11.27 19.92 1.59
CA ARG A 473 11.83 18.75 2.30
C ARG A 473 12.59 17.85 1.31
N SER A 474 13.92 17.84 1.39
CA SER A 474 14.78 16.80 0.82
C SER A 474 15.14 15.79 1.91
N GLN A 475 15.34 14.53 1.52
CA GLN A 475 15.58 13.43 2.46
C GLN A 475 16.66 12.49 1.92
N PHE A 476 17.58 12.07 2.79
CA PHE A 476 18.56 11.02 2.54
C PHE A 476 18.26 9.88 3.52
N CYS A 477 17.53 8.87 3.07
CA CYS A 477 17.20 7.69 3.85
C CYS A 477 18.14 6.56 3.48
N GLN A 478 18.89 6.04 4.46
CA GLN A 478 19.53 4.73 4.38
C GLN A 478 18.57 3.69 4.96
N HIS A 479 18.29 2.64 4.20
CA HIS A 479 17.30 1.62 4.49
C HIS A 479 17.92 0.22 4.37
N GLU A 480 17.59 -0.71 5.28
CA GLU A 480 17.80 -2.15 5.11
C GLU A 480 16.43 -2.83 4.97
N GLY A 481 16.19 -3.50 3.84
CA GLY A 481 14.88 -4.06 3.44
C GLY A 481 14.66 -5.49 3.88
#